data_AF-A0AA42HMC9-F1
#
_entry.id   AF-A0AA42HMC9-F1
#
_cell.length_a   1.000
_cell.length_b   1.000
_cell.length_c   1.000
_cell.angle_alpha   90.00
_cell.angle_beta   90.00
_cell.angle_gamma   90.00
#
_symmetry.space_group_name_H-M   'P 1'
#
loop_
_entity.id
_entity.type
_entity.pdbx_description
1 polymer ?
#
loop_
_entity_poly.entity_id
_entity_poly.type
_entity_poly.pdbx_seq_one_letter_code
_entity_poly.pdbx_strand_id
1 'polypeptide(L)' 'MSASIRYPKLVKELAAILLIKLVLLLAIKAIWFDHPTLPVEGERQVSAHLLGTPDPVSTPTSSPAKESP' A
#
# COMPACT_ATOMS: atom_id res chain seq x y z
N MET A 1 17.75 -14.32 -26.84
CA MET A 1 16.59 -14.17 -27.75
C MET A 1 16.36 -12.68 -27.98
N SER A 2 17.00 -12.12 -29.01
CA SER A 2 16.88 -10.67 -29.30
C SER A 2 15.66 -10.47 -30.20
N ALA A 3 14.57 -9.96 -29.63
CA ALA A 3 13.37 -9.61 -30.39
C ALA A 3 13.73 -8.45 -31.32
N SER A 4 14.07 -8.77 -32.56
CA SER A 4 14.27 -7.77 -33.61
C SER A 4 12.95 -7.06 -33.84
N ILE A 5 12.85 -5.81 -33.37
CA ILE A 5 11.68 -4.97 -33.50
C ILE A 5 11.52 -4.59 -34.98
N ARG A 6 10.76 -5.40 -35.72
CA ARG A 6 10.56 -5.26 -37.17
C ARG A 6 9.55 -4.18 -37.59
N TYR A 7 8.97 -3.44 -36.65
CA TYR A 7 7.90 -2.48 -36.93
C TYR A 7 8.04 -1.19 -36.11
N PRO A 8 8.93 -0.25 -36.53
CA PRO A 8 9.22 0.97 -35.77
C PRO A 8 8.01 1.91 -35.66
N LYS A 9 7.08 1.87 -36.61
CA LYS A 9 5.82 2.66 -36.56
C LYS A 9 4.87 2.13 -35.48
N LEU A 10 4.66 0.81 -35.47
CA LEU A 10 3.76 0.15 -34.52
C LEU A 10 4.26 0.30 -33.07
N VAL A 11 5.57 0.20 -32.84
CA VAL A 11 6.14 0.41 -31.49
C VAL A 11 5.98 1.85 -31.02
N LYS A 12 6.12 2.85 -31.92
CA LYS A 12 5.89 4.26 -31.55
C LYS A 12 4.43 4.53 -31.18
N GLU A 13 3.50 3.98 -31.95
CA GLU A 13 2.06 4.11 -31.68
C GLU A 13 1.69 3.42 -30.37
N LEU A 14 2.17 2.19 -30.15
CA LEU A 14 1.94 1.46 -28.92
C LEU A 14 2.58 2.16 -27.71
N ALA A 15 3.80 2.68 -27.86
CA ALA A 15 4.47 3.45 -26.81
C ALA A 15 3.70 4.71 -26.45
N ALA A 16 3.12 5.42 -27.43
CA ALA A 16 2.26 6.57 -27.18
C ALA A 16 1.01 6.20 -26.38
N ILE A 17 0.30 5.12 -26.76
CA ILE A 17 -0.87 4.62 -26.03
C ILE A 17 -0.47 4.21 -24.61
N LEU A 18 0.65 3.51 -24.46
CA LEU A 18 1.18 3.07 -23.17
C LEU A 18 1.54 4.27 -22.27
N LEU A 19 2.15 5.32 -22.85
CA LEU A 19 2.49 6.55 -22.15
C LEU A 19 1.24 7.25 -21.63
N ILE A 20 0.20 7.38 -22.46
CA ILE A 20 -1.09 7.97 -22.07
C ILE A 20 -1.68 7.18 -20.90
N LYS A 21 -1.69 5.84 -21.00
CA LYS A 21 -2.18 4.97 -19.93
C LYS A 21 -1.38 5.14 -18.64
N LEU A 22 -0.05 5.23 -18.74
CA LEU A 22 0.82 5.44 -17.60
C LEU A 22 0.54 6.79 -16.91
N VAL A 23 0.43 7.87 -17.68
CA VAL A 23 0.09 9.20 -17.17
C VAL A 23 -1.29 9.20 -16.50
N LEU A 24 -2.28 8.55 -17.11
CA LEU A 24 -3.62 8.43 -16.53
C LEU A 24 -3.61 7.67 -15.20
N LEU A 25 -2.88 6.55 -15.11
CA LEU A 25 -2.73 5.79 -13.87
C LEU A 25 -2.00 6.60 -12.78
N LEU A 26 -0.95 7.34 -13.15
CA LEU A 26 -0.23 8.19 -12.21
C LEU A 26 -1.08 9.38 -11.74
N ALA A 27 -1.90 9.97 -12.59
CA ALA A 27 -2.81 11.05 -12.23
C ALA A 27 -3.89 10.57 -11.26
N ILE A 28 -4.51 9.42 -11.54
CA ILE A 28 -5.47 8.81 -10.62
C ILE A 28 -4.77 8.46 -9.30
N LYS A 29 -3.59 7.83 -9.36
CA LYS A 29 -2.78 7.55 -8.16
C LYS A 29 -2.50 8.84 -7.39
N ALA A 30 -2.10 9.92 -8.05
CA ALA A 30 -1.84 11.19 -7.39
C ALA A 30 -3.11 11.65 -6.66
N ILE A 31 -4.26 11.77 -7.33
CA ILE A 31 -5.52 12.24 -6.69
C ILE A 31 -5.94 11.35 -5.51
N TRP A 32 -5.83 10.03 -5.64
CA TRP A 32 -6.23 9.09 -4.58
C TRP A 32 -5.24 9.04 -3.40
N PHE A 33 -3.96 9.34 -3.63
CA PHE A 33 -2.90 9.34 -2.61
C PHE A 33 -2.44 10.75 -2.21
N ASP A 34 -3.06 11.81 -2.74
CA ASP A 34 -2.76 13.22 -2.40
C ASP A 34 -3.27 13.55 -1.00
N HIS A 35 -4.34 12.87 -0.57
CA HIS A 35 -4.63 12.75 0.85
C HIS A 35 -3.60 11.79 1.45
N PRO A 36 -2.78 12.21 2.43
CA PRO A 36 -1.82 11.33 3.07
C PRO A 36 -2.60 10.21 3.78
N THR A 37 -2.78 9.07 3.10
CA THR A 37 -3.42 7.88 3.66
C THR A 37 -2.51 7.18 4.67
N LEU A 38 -1.26 7.63 4.78
CA LEU A 38 -0.35 7.27 5.85
C LEU A 38 -0.59 8.27 6.99
N PRO A 39 -1.33 7.89 8.05
CA PRO A 39 -1.27 8.65 9.28
C PRO A 39 0.21 8.72 9.70
N VAL A 40 0.66 9.89 10.18
CA VAL A 40 2.04 10.13 10.62
C VAL A 40 2.54 9.04 11.61
N GLU A 41 1.61 8.36 12.29
CA GLU A 41 1.82 7.31 13.28
C GLU A 41 1.53 5.89 12.76
N GLY A 42 1.08 5.74 11.51
CA GLY A 42 0.76 4.44 10.90
C GLY A 42 1.99 3.55 10.76
N GLU A 43 3.09 4.12 10.30
CA GLU A 43 4.39 3.45 10.25
C GLU A 43 4.86 3.01 11.64
N ARG A 44 4.63 3.84 12.68
CA ARG A 44 5.01 3.52 14.07
C ARG A 44 4.16 2.41 14.66
N GLN A 45 2.84 2.40 14.41
CA GLN A 45 1.94 1.35 14.87
C GLN A 45 2.19 0.01 14.16
N VAL A 46 2.41 0.03 12.85
CA VAL A 46 2.75 -1.17 12.08
C VAL A 46 4.12 -1.70 12.51
N SER A 47 5.11 -0.83 12.73
CA SER A 47 6.42 -1.23 13.26
C SER A 47 6.30 -1.81 14.66
N ALA A 48 5.53 -1.21 15.56
CA ALA A 48 5.31 -1.73 16.91
C ALA A 48 4.58 -3.08 16.91
N HIS A 49 3.65 -3.29 15.96
CA HIS A 49 2.91 -4.54 15.81
C HIS A 49 3.73 -5.65 15.13
N LEU A 50 4.57 -5.31 14.14
CA LEU A 50 5.40 -6.26 13.39
C LEU A 50 6.72 -6.61 14.12
N LEU A 51 7.37 -5.65 14.78
CA LEU A 51 8.58 -5.94 15.55
C LEU A 51 8.28 -6.64 16.87
N GLY A 52 7.02 -6.60 17.32
CA GLY A 52 6.59 -7.17 18.58
C GLY A 52 7.32 -6.52 19.74
N THR A 53 6.62 -5.74 20.57
CA THR A 53 7.08 -5.66 21.95
C THR A 53 7.00 -7.09 22.50
N PRO A 54 8.12 -7.69 22.97
CA PRO A 54 7.99 -8.79 23.89
C PRO A 54 7.52 -8.17 25.19
N ASP A 55 6.20 -8.10 25.42
CA ASP A 55 5.75 -7.93 26.79
C ASP A 55 5.90 -9.28 27.50
N PRO A 56 6.78 -9.38 28.51
CA PRO A 56 6.89 -10.57 29.33
C PRO A 56 5.60 -10.71 30.15
N VAL A 57 5.07 -11.93 30.19
CA VAL A 57 4.16 -12.49 31.20
C VAL A 57 3.56 -11.48 32.20
N SER A 58 2.27 -11.23 32.07
CA SER A 58 1.40 -10.86 33.20
C SER A 58 0.07 -11.59 33.05
N THR A 59 0.03 -12.85 33.45
CA THR A 59 -1.18 -13.45 34.04
C THR A 59 -0.90 -13.59 35.55
N PRO A 60 -1.87 -13.55 36.49
CA PRO A 60 -3.34 -13.63 36.36
C PRO A 60 -4.15 -12.64 37.26
N THR A 61 -5.50 -12.69 37.14
CA THR A 61 -6.52 -12.40 38.18
C THR A 61 -7.01 -10.95 38.46
N SER A 62 -8.37 -10.82 38.40
CA SER A 62 -9.30 -9.90 39.13
C SER A 62 -10.10 -8.90 38.24
N SER A 63 -11.21 -9.29 37.56
CA SER A 63 -12.64 -9.31 38.02
C SER A 63 -13.37 -7.93 37.98
N PRO A 64 -14.72 -7.77 37.84
CA PRO A 64 -15.82 -8.72 37.56
C PRO A 64 -16.81 -8.31 36.44
N ALA A 65 -17.70 -9.27 36.13
CA ALA A 65 -19.02 -9.18 35.50
C ALA A 65 -19.75 -7.83 35.43
N LYS A 66 -20.39 -7.56 34.29
CA LYS A 66 -21.79 -7.11 34.25
C LYS A 66 -22.48 -7.55 32.95
N GLU A 67 -22.82 -8.83 32.90
CA GLU A 67 -24.03 -9.28 32.22
C GLU A 67 -25.24 -8.74 33.01
N SER A 68 -26.24 -8.20 32.33
CA SER A 68 -27.51 -7.82 32.95
C SER A 68 -28.63 -7.78 31.91
N PRO A 69 -29.88 -8.00 32.34
CA PRO A 69 -30.90 -8.79 31.65
C PRO A 69 -31.74 -8.04 30.63
#